data_AF-A0A520AE37-F1
#
_entry.id   AF-A0A520AE37-F1
#
_cell.length_a   1.000
_cell.length_b   1.000
_cell.length_c   1.000
_cell.angle_alpha   90.00
_cell.angle_beta   90.00
_cell.angle_gamma   90.00
#
_symmetry.space_group_name_H-M   'P 1'
#
loop_
_entity.id
_entity.type
_entity.pdbx_description
1 polymer ?
#
loop_
_entity_poly.entity_id
_entity_poly.type
_entity_poly.pdbx_seq_one_letter_code
_entity_poly.pdbx_strand_id
1 'polypeptide(L)'
;MIYDVPFRHQQALDPSALTTVVATLNAMGKAVDDCRNAGVDLNGDPAVVLLARHMATVSTNRAARDVLRHACTRRLADLKRFPTLLALAI
;
A
#
# COMPACT_ATOMS: atom_id res chain seq x y z
N MET A 1 -5.41 -4.91 25.45
CA MET A 1 -5.09 -5.64 24.21
C MET A 1 -3.58 -5.71 24.12
N ILE A 2 -2.98 -6.91 24.16
CA ILE A 2 -1.53 -7.08 24.03
C ILE A 2 -1.20 -6.84 22.56
N TYR A 3 -0.54 -5.73 22.26
CA TYR A 3 -0.03 -5.47 20.92
C TYR A 3 1.12 -6.45 20.69
N ASP A 4 0.97 -7.32 19.70
CA ASP A 4 2.02 -8.25 19.28
C ASP A 4 3.08 -7.45 18.50
N VAL A 5 3.84 -6.61 19.21
CA VAL A 5 4.94 -5.80 18.69
C VAL A 5 5.90 -6.61 17.79
N PRO A 6 6.20 -7.90 18.08
CA PRO A 6 6.97 -8.75 17.17
C PRO A 6 6.35 -8.94 15.78
N PHE A 7 5.02 -8.95 15.65
CA PHE A 7 4.32 -9.36 14.43
C PHE A 7 4.73 -8.51 13.22
N ARG A 8 4.77 -7.17 13.36
CA ARG A 8 5.18 -6.28 12.25
C ARG A 8 6.62 -6.53 11.81
N HIS A 9 7.51 -6.79 12.76
CA HIS A 9 8.93 -7.04 12.47
C HIS A 9 9.13 -8.41 11.83
N GLN A 10 8.43 -9.45 12.30
CA GLN A 10 8.44 -10.77 11.67
C GLN A 10 7.89 -10.72 10.24
N GLN A 11 6.77 -10.02 10.03
CA GLN A 11 6.19 -9.85 8.71
C GLN A 11 7.09 -9.05 7.77
N ALA A 12 7.84 -8.07 8.28
CA ALA A 12 8.81 -7.32 7.49
C ALA A 12 10.05 -8.16 7.12
N LEU A 13 10.45 -9.11 7.97
CA LEU A 13 11.56 -10.03 7.72
C LEU A 13 11.18 -11.17 6.76
N ASP A 14 9.93 -11.63 6.78
CA ASP A 14 9.39 -12.60 5.83
C ASP A 14 8.10 -12.08 5.14
N PRO A 15 8.24 -11.18 4.15
CA PRO A 15 7.08 -10.61 3.47
C PRO A 15 6.59 -11.48 2.29
N SER A 16 7.08 -12.71 2.17
CA SER A 16 6.85 -13.59 1.00
C SER A 16 5.36 -13.87 0.72
N ALA A 17 4.53 -13.93 1.77
CA ALA A 17 3.09 -14.09 1.66
C ALA A 17 2.36 -12.86 1.09
N LEU A 18 3.00 -11.68 1.08
CA LEU A 18 2.41 -10.43 0.63
C LEU A 18 2.62 -10.24 -0.88
N THR A 19 1.85 -10.98 -1.67
CA THR A 19 2.01 -11.06 -3.13
C THR A 19 1.20 -10.02 -3.91
N THR A 20 0.31 -9.28 -3.24
CA THR A 20 -0.56 -8.27 -3.87
C THR A 20 -0.34 -6.90 -3.25
N VAL A 21 -0.61 -5.84 -4.04
CA VAL A 21 -0.50 -4.46 -3.57
C VAL A 21 -1.42 -4.21 -2.37
N VAL A 22 -2.60 -4.83 -2.34
CA VAL A 22 -3.57 -4.72 -1.24
C VAL A 22 -3.03 -5.41 0.02
N ALA A 23 -2.46 -6.61 -0.10
CA ALA A 23 -1.86 -7.31 1.04
C ALA A 23 -0.71 -6.52 1.65
N THR A 24 0.18 -5.96 0.81
CA THR A 24 1.27 -5.10 1.27
C THR A 24 0.77 -3.81 1.93
N LEU A 25 -0.27 -3.19 1.38
CA LEU A 25 -0.88 -1.98 1.94
C LEU A 25 -1.48 -2.25 3.33
N ASN A 26 -2.20 -3.36 3.48
CA ASN A 26 -2.80 -3.75 4.77
C ASN A 26 -1.74 -4.04 5.83
N ALA A 27 -0.64 -4.71 5.44
CA ALA A 27 0.49 -4.95 6.34
C ALA A 27 1.17 -3.64 6.79
N MET A 28 1.39 -2.72 5.85
CA MET A 28 1.97 -1.41 6.15
C MET A 28 1.06 -0.57 7.05
N GLY A 29 -0.26 -0.60 6.82
CA GLY A 29 -1.24 0.07 7.68
C GLY A 29 -1.17 -0.41 9.13
N LYS A 30 -1.13 -1.74 9.35
CA LYS A 30 -0.96 -2.32 10.68
C LYS A 30 0.35 -1.90 11.34
N ALA A 31 1.47 -1.94 10.61
CA ALA A 31 2.76 -1.51 11.14
C ALA A 31 2.77 -0.02 11.54
N VAL A 32 2.12 0.84 10.76
CA VAL A 32 1.96 2.28 11.07
C VAL A 32 1.12 2.47 12.34
N ASP A 33 0.01 1.77 12.47
CA ASP A 33 -0.86 1.87 13.65
C ASP A 33 -0.13 1.35 14.91
N ASP A 34 0.63 0.26 14.80
CA ASP A 34 1.45 -0.24 15.91
C ASP A 34 2.55 0.75 16.32
N CYS A 35 3.18 1.43 15.36
CA CYS A 35 4.18 2.46 15.67
C CYS A 35 3.56 3.68 16.35
N ARG A 36 2.37 4.13 15.89
CA ARG A 36 1.61 5.21 16.55
C ARG A 36 1.25 4.85 17.98
N ASN A 37 0.75 3.64 18.19
CA ASN A 37 0.40 3.13 19.51
C ASN A 37 1.62 3.02 20.45
N ALA A 38 2.80 2.73 19.89
CA ALA A 38 4.06 2.64 20.63
C ALA A 38 4.80 3.98 20.79
N GLY A 39 4.31 5.08 20.19
CA GLY A 39 4.99 6.38 20.19
C GLY A 39 6.32 6.40 19.44
N VAL A 40 6.49 5.52 18.45
CA VAL A 40 7.72 5.37 17.65
C VAL A 40 7.62 6.22 16.38
N ASP A 41 8.75 6.79 15.95
CA ASP A 41 8.82 7.49 14.66
C ASP A 41 8.60 6.52 13.49
N LEU A 42 7.61 6.83 12.66
CA LEU A 42 7.20 6.03 11.51
C LEU A 42 8.27 5.98 10.42
N ASN A 43 9.01 7.08 10.23
CA ASN A 43 9.99 7.17 9.15
C ASN A 43 11.29 6.43 9.50
N GLY A 44 11.59 6.31 10.79
CA GLY A 44 12.72 5.55 11.32
C GLY A 44 12.43 4.08 11.64
N ASP A 45 11.16 3.65 11.70
CA ASP A 45 10.83 2.26 12.04
C ASP A 45 11.27 1.28 10.92
N PRO A 46 12.09 0.26 11.25
CA PRO A 46 12.62 -0.65 10.25
C PRO A 46 11.54 -1.53 9.60
N ALA A 47 10.47 -1.88 10.31
CA ALA A 47 9.41 -2.72 9.75
C ALA A 47 8.62 -1.94 8.69
N VAL A 48 8.26 -0.70 9.01
CA VAL A 48 7.56 0.21 8.09
C VAL A 48 8.39 0.42 6.81
N VAL A 49 9.70 0.71 6.95
CA VAL A 49 10.58 0.94 5.80
C VAL A 49 10.74 -0.33 4.94
N LEU A 50 10.91 -1.50 5.55
CA LEU A 50 11.02 -2.77 4.81
C LEU A 50 9.71 -3.13 4.10
N LEU A 51 8.57 -2.97 4.75
CA LEU A 51 7.25 -3.21 4.14
C LEU A 51 6.98 -2.25 2.97
N ALA A 52 7.37 -0.98 3.09
CA ALA A 52 7.26 0.00 2.00
C ALA A 52 8.14 -0.40 0.80
N ARG A 53 9.37 -0.87 1.03
CA ARG A 53 10.25 -1.39 -0.03
C ARG A 53 9.67 -2.62 -0.72
N HIS A 54 9.12 -3.57 0.06
CA HIS A 54 8.47 -4.75 -0.49
C HIS A 54 7.23 -4.37 -1.32
N MET A 55 6.41 -3.43 -0.85
CA MET A 55 5.29 -2.88 -1.61
C MET A 55 5.75 -2.25 -2.94
N ALA A 56 6.88 -1.54 -2.96
CA ALA A 56 7.46 -1.01 -4.19
C ALA A 56 7.86 -2.14 -5.17
N THR A 57 8.45 -3.23 -4.69
CA THR A 57 8.76 -4.41 -5.51
C THR A 57 7.48 -5.05 -6.07
N VAL A 58 6.49 -5.33 -5.22
CA VAL A 58 5.21 -5.93 -5.62
C VAL A 58 4.44 -5.06 -6.61
N SER A 59 4.51 -3.74 -6.49
CA SER A 59 3.89 -2.80 -7.42
C SER A 59 4.65 -2.70 -8.75
N THR A 60 5.97 -2.85 -8.74
CA THR A 60 6.80 -2.87 -9.97
C THR A 60 6.54 -4.10 -10.83
N ASN A 61 6.12 -5.22 -10.24
CA ASN A 61 5.68 -6.43 -10.95
C ASN A 61 4.32 -6.29 -11.67
N ARG A 62 3.74 -5.08 -11.71
CA ARG A 62 2.48 -4.78 -12.39
C ARG A 62 2.76 -4.05 -13.71
N ALA A 63 1.74 -3.37 -14.24
CA ALA A 63 1.88 -2.62 -15.49
C ALA A 63 2.96 -1.53 -15.38
N ALA A 64 3.62 -1.24 -16.50
CA ALA A 64 4.64 -0.21 -16.59
C ALA A 64 4.08 1.17 -16.20
N ARG A 65 4.95 2.05 -15.69
CA ARG A 65 4.56 3.36 -15.14
C ARG A 65 3.82 4.23 -16.16
N ASP A 66 4.27 4.25 -17.41
CA ASP A 66 3.65 4.99 -18.51
C ASP A 66 2.25 4.46 -18.84
N VAL A 67 2.07 3.14 -18.87
CA VAL A 67 0.76 2.49 -19.05
C VAL A 67 -0.21 2.89 -17.93
N LEU A 68 0.24 2.85 -16.67
CA LEU A 68 -0.56 3.27 -15.53
C LEU A 68 -0.93 4.76 -15.59
N ARG A 69 0.02 5.63 -15.94
CA ARG A 69 -0.24 7.07 -16.11
C ARG A 69 -1.26 7.33 -17.20
N HIS A 70 -1.11 6.67 -18.35
CA HIS A 70 -2.06 6.79 -19.46
C HIS A 70 -3.46 6.33 -19.05
N ALA A 71 -3.58 5.20 -18.35
CA ALA A 71 -4.86 4.69 -17.84
C ALA A 71 -5.51 5.69 -16.87
N CYS A 72 -4.75 6.29 -15.95
CA CYS A 72 -5.26 7.33 -15.05
C CYS A 72 -5.73 8.57 -15.82
N THR A 73 -4.95 9.07 -16.77
CA THR A 73 -5.31 10.24 -17.59
C THR A 73 -6.60 9.99 -18.36
N ARG A 74 -6.75 8.81 -18.97
CA ARG A 74 -7.98 8.40 -19.65
C ARG A 74 -9.18 8.37 -18.72
N ARG A 75 -9.07 7.70 -17.57
CA ARG A 75 -10.18 7.60 -16.61
C ARG A 75 -10.61 8.98 -16.11
N LEU A 76 -9.66 9.88 -15.88
CA LEU A 76 -9.95 11.26 -15.50
C LEU A 76 -10.68 12.03 -16.61
N ALA A 77 -10.30 11.84 -17.88
CA ALA A 77 -10.98 12.45 -19.02
C ALA A 77 -12.42 11.93 -19.16
N ASP A 78 -12.63 10.63 -18.97
CA ASP A 78 -13.94 10.01 -19.00
C ASP A 78 -14.86 10.57 -17.88
N LEU A 79 -14.34 10.67 -16.65
CA LEU A 79 -15.06 11.26 -15.51
C LEU A 79 -15.46 12.72 -15.75
N LYS A 80 -14.60 13.52 -16.40
CA LYS A 80 -14.90 14.91 -16.75
C LYS A 80 -15.96 15.02 -17.83
N ARG A 81 -15.97 14.08 -18.79
CA ARG A 81 -16.91 14.09 -19.92
C ARG A 81 -18.30 13.56 -19.56
N PHE A 82 -18.38 12.61 -18.63
CA PHE A 82 -19.63 11.96 -18.21
C PHE A 82 -19.77 11.86 -16.68
N PRO A 83 -19.84 13.00 -15.96
CA PRO A 83 -19.73 13.02 -14.49
C PRO A 83 -20.84 12.24 -13.77
N THR A 84 -22.07 12.24 -14.27
CA THR A 84 -23.21 11.54 -13.63
C THR A 84 -23.30 10.06 -13.97
N LEU A 85 -22.91 9.66 -15.19
CA LEU A 85 -22.97 8.25 -15.63
C LEU A 85 -21.88 7.39 -14.99
N LEU A 86 -20.69 7.95 -14.77
CA LEU A 86 -19.59 7.20 -14.15
C LEU A 86 -19.67 7.16 -12.62
N ALA A 87 -20.34 8.11 -11.96
CA ALA A 87 -20.54 8.10 -10.51
C ALA A 87 -21.42 6.92 -10.04
N LEU A 88 -22.26 6.37 -10.92
CA LEU A 88 -23.16 5.24 -10.63
C LEU A 88 -22.58 3.87 -11.03
N ALA A 89 -21.42 3.85 -11.69
CA ALA A 89 -20.81 2.62 -12.23
C ALA A 89 -19.61 2.12 -11.40
N ILE A 90 -19.48 2.62 -10.16
CA ILE A 90 -18.41 2.26 -9.20
C ILE A 90 -19.03 1.41 -8.09
#